data_AF-A0A060Z6D2-F1
#
_entry.id   AF-A0A060Z6D2-F1
#
_cell.length_a   1.000
_cell.length_b   1.000
_cell.length_c   1.000
_cell.angle_alpha   90.00
_cell.angle_beta   90.00
_cell.angle_gamma   90.00
#
_symmetry.space_group_name_H-M   'P 1'
#
loop_
_entity.id
_entity.type
_entity.pdbx_description
1 polymer ?
#
loop_
_entity_poly.entity_id
_entity_poly.type
_entity_poly.pdbx_seq_one_letter_code
_entity_poly.pdbx_strand_id
1 'polypeptide(L)'
;MTDVHRSACGALRNLVYGKANDDNKIALKNCGGIPALVRLLRKTTDMEIRELLTGVLWNLSSCDALKMPIIQDALAVLTNAVIIPHSGWDTSPHQEDRKLHLHSSQVLRNATGCLRSVLLLDPRVNQPNLFNKVC
;
A
#
# COMPACT_ATOMS: atom_id res chain seq x y z
N MET A 1 -17.14 -11.37 9.05
CA MET A 1 -16.84 -10.06 8.40
C MET A 1 -15.59 -10.11 7.52
N THR A 2 -14.59 -10.91 7.86
CA THR A 2 -13.37 -11.13 7.07
C THR A 2 -13.64 -11.60 5.64
N ASP A 3 -14.59 -12.52 5.40
CA ASP A 3 -14.92 -12.98 4.04
C ASP A 3 -15.46 -11.87 3.14
N VAL A 4 -16.30 -10.98 3.69
CA VAL A 4 -16.82 -9.81 2.95
C VAL A 4 -15.68 -8.87 2.57
N HIS A 5 -14.74 -8.60 3.49
CA HIS A 5 -13.57 -7.78 3.19
C HIS A 5 -12.66 -8.42 2.14
N ARG A 6 -12.42 -9.74 2.23
CA ARG A 6 -11.63 -10.48 1.24
C ARG A 6 -12.26 -10.40 -0.14
N SER A 7 -13.54 -10.74 -0.26
CA SER A 7 -14.25 -10.70 -1.54
C SER A 7 -14.30 -9.29 -2.12
N ALA A 8 -14.59 -8.28 -1.29
CA ALA A 8 -14.63 -6.88 -1.74
C ALA A 8 -13.24 -6.40 -2.20
N CYS A 9 -12.19 -6.64 -1.42
CA CYS A 9 -10.83 -6.22 -1.78
C CYS A 9 -10.31 -6.96 -3.02
N GLY A 10 -10.65 -8.24 -3.18
CA GLY A 10 -10.34 -9.02 -4.37
C GLY A 10 -11.00 -8.45 -5.62
N ALA A 11 -12.30 -8.13 -5.55
CA ALA A 11 -13.02 -7.48 -6.63
C ALA A 11 -12.42 -6.12 -6.98
N LEU A 12 -12.15 -5.28 -5.96
CA LEU A 12 -11.52 -3.98 -6.15
C LEU A 12 -10.17 -4.10 -6.85
N ARG A 13 -9.30 -5.03 -6.43
CA ARG A 13 -7.97 -5.22 -7.02
C ARG A 13 -8.05 -5.50 -8.52
N ASN A 14 -9.03 -6.29 -8.94
CA ASN A 14 -9.26 -6.61 -10.34
C ASN A 14 -9.83 -5.40 -11.11
N LEU A 15 -10.80 -4.69 -10.53
CA LEU A 15 -11.42 -3.51 -11.15
C LEU A 15 -10.42 -2.38 -11.46
N VAL A 16 -9.41 -2.21 -10.60
CA VAL A 16 -8.39 -1.17 -10.75
C VAL A 16 -7.11 -1.65 -11.45
N TYR A 17 -7.07 -2.90 -11.92
CA TYR A 17 -5.87 -3.47 -12.53
C TYR A 17 -5.66 -2.96 -13.96
N GLY A 18 -4.43 -2.58 -14.30
CA GLY A 18 -4.06 -2.15 -15.65
C GLY A 18 -4.27 -0.66 -15.93
N LYS A 19 -3.62 -0.17 -16.99
CA LYS A 19 -3.61 1.27 -17.35
C LYS A 19 -4.91 1.73 -18.03
N ALA A 20 -5.61 0.83 -18.70
CA ALA A 20 -6.89 1.12 -19.35
C ALA A 20 -8.04 1.41 -18.35
N ASN A 21 -7.84 1.15 -17.06
CA ASN A 21 -8.86 1.28 -16.02
C ASN A 21 -8.67 2.51 -15.14
N ASP A 22 -8.02 3.57 -15.63
CA ASP A 22 -7.79 4.79 -14.85
C ASP A 22 -9.09 5.47 -14.40
N ASP A 23 -10.17 5.38 -15.18
CA ASP A 23 -11.50 5.86 -14.77
C ASP A 23 -12.02 5.12 -13.52
N ASN A 24 -11.83 3.80 -13.45
CA ASN A 24 -12.19 3.01 -12.27
C ASN A 24 -11.35 3.42 -11.05
N LYS A 25 -10.06 3.70 -11.25
CA LYS A 25 -9.16 4.16 -10.18
C LYS A 25 -9.61 5.52 -9.65
N ILE A 26 -9.93 6.45 -10.54
CA ILE A 26 -10.43 7.79 -10.20
C ILE A 26 -11.78 7.68 -9.48
N ALA A 27 -12.70 6.85 -9.97
CA ALA A 27 -13.99 6.60 -9.33
C ALA A 27 -13.82 6.05 -7.90
N LEU A 28 -12.91 5.08 -7.72
CA LEU A 28 -12.60 4.53 -6.39
C LEU A 28 -12.02 5.60 -5.45
N LYS A 29 -11.15 6.49 -5.95
CA LYS A 29 -10.66 7.62 -5.15
C LYS A 29 -11.80 8.56 -4.77
N ASN A 30 -12.68 8.89 -5.71
CA ASN A 30 -13.74 9.88 -5.51
C ASN A 30 -14.82 9.41 -4.53
N CYS A 31 -15.02 8.10 -4.37
CA CYS A 31 -15.88 7.55 -3.31
C CYS A 31 -15.18 7.40 -1.94
N GLY A 32 -13.98 7.96 -1.76
CA GLY A 32 -13.21 7.86 -0.51
C GLY A 32 -12.53 6.51 -0.32
N GLY A 33 -12.31 5.75 -1.40
CA GLY A 33 -11.74 4.41 -1.35
C GLY A 33 -10.33 4.36 -0.77
N ILE A 34 -9.45 5.32 -1.08
CA ILE A 34 -8.07 5.34 -0.56
C ILE A 34 -8.05 5.44 0.98
N PRO A 35 -8.70 6.44 1.62
CA PRO A 35 -8.82 6.48 3.08
C PRO A 35 -9.45 5.22 3.69
N ALA A 36 -10.46 4.64 3.03
CA ALA A 36 -11.13 3.42 3.50
C ALA A 36 -10.20 2.21 3.50
N LEU A 37 -9.44 2.00 2.42
CA LEU A 37 -8.44 0.94 2.28
C LEU A 37 -7.35 1.09 3.35
N VAL A 38 -6.82 2.30 3.53
CA VAL A 38 -5.80 2.60 4.55
C VAL A 38 -6.32 2.33 5.96
N ARG A 39 -7.55 2.75 6.25
CA ARG A 39 -8.17 2.52 7.56
C ARG A 39 -8.35 1.02 7.84
N LEU A 40 -8.73 0.24 6.82
CA LEU A 40 -8.85 -1.21 6.97
C LEU A 40 -7.47 -1.86 7.17
N LEU A 41 -6.44 -1.42 6.44
CA LEU A 41 -5.07 -1.93 6.57
C LEU A 41 -4.51 -1.76 7.99
N ARG A 42 -4.83 -0.64 8.67
CA ARG A 42 -4.45 -0.43 10.08
C ARG A 42 -5.17 -1.35 11.06
N LYS A 43 -6.41 -1.74 10.76
CA LYS A 43 -7.27 -2.49 11.69
C LYS A 43 -7.13 -4.00 11.55
N THR A 44 -6.85 -4.49 10.34
CA THR A 44 -6.84 -5.92 10.06
C THR A 44 -5.47 -6.55 10.35
N THR A 45 -5.50 -7.68 11.04
CA THR A 45 -4.36 -8.58 11.24
C THR A 45 -4.34 -9.75 10.24
N ASP A 46 -5.41 -9.91 9.46
CA ASP A 46 -5.53 -10.93 8.42
C ASP A 46 -4.59 -10.64 7.25
N MET A 47 -3.61 -11.52 7.04
CA MET A 47 -2.56 -11.33 6.04
C MET A 47 -3.07 -11.33 4.61
N GLU A 48 -4.07 -12.14 4.29
CA GLU A 48 -4.62 -12.21 2.94
C GLU A 48 -5.35 -10.90 2.58
N ILE A 49 -6.11 -10.34 3.52
CA ILE A 49 -6.72 -9.02 3.34
C ILE A 49 -5.64 -7.94 3.21
N ARG A 50 -4.56 -7.99 4.00
CA ARG A 50 -3.44 -7.02 3.89
C ARG A 50 -2.76 -7.10 2.52
N GLU A 51 -2.60 -8.30 1.96
CA GLU A 51 -2.06 -8.51 0.62
C GLU A 51 -2.96 -7.90 -0.45
N LEU A 52 -4.28 -8.12 -0.35
CA LEU A 52 -5.24 -7.53 -1.27
C LEU A 52 -5.23 -6.01 -1.18
N LEU A 53 -5.29 -5.44 0.02
CA LEU A 53 -5.29 -3.98 0.24
C LEU A 53 -4.05 -3.29 -0.31
N THR A 54 -2.87 -3.83 0.01
CA THR A 54 -1.62 -3.30 -0.52
C THR A 54 -1.52 -3.47 -2.04
N GLY A 55 -2.08 -4.55 -2.59
CA GLY A 55 -2.19 -4.77 -4.03
C GLY A 55 -3.09 -3.77 -4.73
N VAL A 56 -4.24 -3.41 -4.12
CA VAL A 56 -5.12 -2.35 -4.64
C VAL A 56 -4.37 -1.01 -4.65
N LEU A 57 -3.73 -0.63 -3.54
CA LEU A 57 -2.96 0.62 -3.46
C LEU A 57 -1.83 0.69 -4.50
N TRP A 58 -1.14 -0.42 -4.72
CA TRP A 58 -0.12 -0.50 -5.76
C TRP A 58 -0.72 -0.33 -7.17
N ASN A 59 -1.83 -1.00 -7.49
CA ASN A 59 -2.52 -0.80 -8.75
C ASN A 59 -2.95 0.67 -8.95
N LEU A 60 -3.48 1.32 -7.91
CA LEU A 60 -3.86 2.74 -7.94
C LEU A 60 -2.66 3.66 -8.21
N SER A 61 -1.49 3.34 -7.63
CA SER A 61 -0.27 4.14 -7.77
C SER A 61 0.29 4.22 -9.19
N SER A 62 -0.21 3.40 -10.11
CA SER A 62 0.12 3.47 -11.54
C SER A 62 -0.60 4.60 -12.29
N CYS A 63 -1.62 5.21 -11.69
CA CYS A 63 -2.33 6.35 -12.24
C CYS A 63 -1.73 7.65 -11.69
N ASP A 64 -1.25 8.52 -12.58
CA ASP A 64 -0.57 9.77 -12.19
C ASP A 64 -1.46 10.70 -11.35
N ALA A 65 -2.76 10.74 -11.66
CA ALA A 65 -3.74 11.55 -10.93
C ALA A 65 -3.89 11.13 -9.45
N LEU A 66 -3.50 9.89 -9.11
CA LEU A 66 -3.68 9.33 -7.77
C LEU A 66 -2.41 9.33 -6.92
N LYS A 67 -1.25 9.67 -7.48
CA LYS A 67 0.01 9.69 -6.74
C LYS A 67 -0.04 10.59 -5.50
N MET A 68 -0.50 11.83 -5.66
CA MET A 68 -0.62 12.79 -4.55
C MET A 68 -1.63 12.34 -3.48
N PRO A 69 -2.87 11.92 -3.83
CA PRO A 69 -3.78 11.31 -2.87
C PRO A 69 -3.18 10.14 -2.08
N ILE A 70 -2.44 9.24 -2.75
CA ILE A 70 -1.80 8.10 -2.09
C ILE A 70 -0.70 8.57 -1.13
N ILE A 71 0.10 9.56 -1.52
CA ILE A 71 1.12 10.15 -0.64
C ILE A 71 0.48 10.73 0.62
N GLN A 72 -0.62 11.48 0.47
CA GLN A 72 -1.29 12.13 1.58
C GLN A 72 -1.95 11.13 2.53
N ASP A 73 -2.64 10.12 2.00
CA ASP A 73 -3.48 9.25 2.81
C ASP A 73 -2.80 7.94 3.23
N ALA A 74 -1.88 7.40 2.42
CA ALA A 74 -1.38 6.04 2.60
C ALA A 74 0.10 5.94 2.99
N LEU A 75 0.94 6.94 2.68
CA LEU A 75 2.39 6.87 2.86
C LEU A 75 2.78 6.49 4.30
N ALA A 76 2.33 7.26 5.28
CA ALA A 76 2.68 7.03 6.69
C ALA A 76 2.23 5.64 7.17
N VAL A 77 1.07 5.17 6.71
CA VAL A 77 0.55 3.85 7.10
C VAL A 77 1.31 2.72 6.42
N LEU A 78 1.61 2.83 5.13
CA LEU A 78 2.42 1.82 4.44
C LEU A 78 3.81 1.71 5.10
N THR A 79 4.43 2.83 5.44
CA THR A 79 5.71 2.85 6.14
C THR A 79 5.61 2.20 7.53
N ASN A 80 4.73 2.69 8.39
CA ASN A 80 4.68 2.27 9.79
C ASN A 80 4.04 0.91 10.02
N ALA A 81 3.05 0.52 9.22
CA ALA A 81 2.30 -0.71 9.39
C ALA A 81 2.77 -1.86 8.50
N VAL A 82 3.59 -1.59 7.48
CA VAL A 82 4.11 -2.63 6.58
C VAL A 82 5.63 -2.58 6.49
N ILE A 83 6.21 -1.47 6.04
CA ILE A 83 7.66 -1.42 5.76
C ILE A 83 8.48 -1.65 7.03
N ILE A 84 8.24 -0.92 8.11
CA ILE A 84 9.02 -1.04 9.36
C ILE A 84 8.90 -2.45 9.98
N PRO A 85 7.68 -3.00 10.21
CA PRO A 85 7.54 -4.34 10.79
C PRO A 85 8.13 -5.46 9.93
N HIS A 86 8.08 -5.30 8.59
CA HIS A 86 8.58 -6.30 7.64
C HIS A 86 9.98 -5.97 7.07
N SER A 87 10.72 -5.00 7.61
CA SER A 87 12.11 -4.74 7.18
C SER A 87 13.14 -5.37 8.13
N GLY A 88 12.70 -5.96 9.25
CA GLY A 88 13.60 -6.59 10.22
C GLY A 88 14.49 -5.60 10.97
N TRP A 89 14.08 -4.33 11.06
CA TRP A 89 14.80 -3.28 11.79
C TRP A 89 14.87 -3.56 13.31
N ASP A 90 13.99 -4.42 13.83
CA ASP A 90 13.99 -4.82 15.24
C ASP A 90 15.02 -5.95 15.48
N THR A 91 16.12 -5.62 16.16
CA THR A 91 17.24 -6.50 16.50
C THR A 91 16.84 -7.51 17.58
N SER A 92 16.03 -8.51 17.21
CA SER A 92 15.71 -9.67 18.06
C SER A 92 16.49 -10.91 17.60
N PRO A 93 17.09 -11.70 18.51
CA PRO A 93 18.01 -12.81 18.17
C PRO A 93 17.36 -14.05 17.51
N HIS A 94 16.07 -14.00 17.13
CA HIS A 94 15.35 -15.09 16.44
C HIS A 94 15.29 -14.83 14.92
N GLN A 95 16.46 -14.76 14.29
CA GLN A 95 16.65 -14.18 12.94
C GLN A 95 16.48 -15.18 11.78
N GLU A 96 16.61 -16.48 12.02
CA GLU A 96 16.64 -17.52 10.97
C GLU A 96 15.23 -17.79 10.38
N ASP A 97 14.21 -18.02 11.21
CA ASP A 97 12.83 -18.27 10.74
C ASP A 97 12.15 -17.04 10.13
N ARG A 98 12.53 -15.83 10.56
CA ARG A 98 11.95 -14.57 10.03
C ARG A 98 12.45 -14.26 8.62
N LYS A 99 13.69 -14.61 8.27
CA LYS A 99 14.27 -14.32 6.95
C LYS A 99 13.53 -15.00 5.80
N LEU A 100 13.04 -16.23 5.99
CA LEU A 100 12.24 -16.95 5.00
C LEU A 100 10.86 -16.29 4.78
N HIS A 101 10.24 -15.79 5.85
CA HIS A 101 8.94 -15.11 5.80
C HIS A 101 9.04 -13.69 5.20
N LEU A 102 10.18 -13.01 5.41
CA LEU A 102 10.47 -11.66 4.89
C LEU A 102 10.70 -11.66 3.37
N HIS A 103 11.40 -12.68 2.83
CA HIS A 103 11.71 -12.77 1.39
C HIS A 103 10.48 -13.09 0.52
N SER A 104 9.34 -13.48 1.14
CA SER A 104 8.10 -13.87 0.46
C SER A 104 6.86 -13.05 0.84
N SER A 105 7.00 -11.97 1.63
CA SER A 105 5.82 -11.16 2.00
C SER A 105 5.30 -10.36 0.80
N GLN A 106 4.22 -10.84 0.18
CA GLN A 106 3.55 -10.14 -0.91
C GLN A 106 3.07 -8.75 -0.46
N VAL A 107 2.69 -8.58 0.82
CA VAL A 107 2.34 -7.29 1.43
C VAL A 107 3.49 -6.28 1.30
N LEU A 108 4.72 -6.69 1.68
CA LEU A 108 5.91 -5.84 1.59
C LEU A 108 6.26 -5.51 0.14
N ARG A 109 6.18 -6.49 -0.77
CA ARG A 109 6.41 -6.28 -2.21
C ARG A 109 5.45 -5.24 -2.78
N ASN A 110 4.15 -5.40 -2.49
CA ASN A 110 3.11 -4.48 -2.95
C ASN A 110 3.32 -3.07 -2.36
N ALA A 111 3.59 -2.96 -1.07
CA ALA A 111 3.81 -1.67 -0.41
C ALA A 111 5.03 -0.95 -0.98
N THR A 112 6.16 -1.66 -1.14
CA THR A 112 7.38 -1.10 -1.74
C THR A 112 7.14 -0.69 -3.20
N GLY A 113 6.42 -1.49 -3.98
CA GLY A 113 6.03 -1.15 -5.35
C GLY A 113 5.16 0.09 -5.43
N CYS A 114 4.20 0.23 -4.51
CA CYS A 114 3.37 1.42 -4.38
C CYS A 114 4.20 2.67 -4.07
N LEU A 115 5.10 2.59 -3.08
CA LEU A 115 5.98 3.70 -2.70
C LEU A 115 6.93 4.08 -3.85
N ARG A 116 7.53 3.09 -4.52
CA ARG A 116 8.38 3.32 -5.69
C ARG A 116 7.63 4.10 -6.78
N SER A 117 6.39 3.73 -7.07
CA SER A 117 5.59 4.37 -8.11
C SER A 117 5.29 5.84 -7.80
N VAL A 118 4.95 6.15 -6.54
CA VAL A 118 4.60 7.53 -6.15
C VAL A 118 5.82 8.42 -5.88
N LEU A 119 6.93 7.85 -5.41
CA LEU A 119 8.13 8.62 -4.99
C LEU A 119 9.17 8.81 -6.11
N LEU A 120 9.35 7.84 -7.02
CA LEU A 120 10.40 7.92 -8.05
C LEU A 120 9.92 8.53 -9.38
N LEU A 121 8.61 8.66 -9.58
CA LEU A 121 8.04 9.10 -10.86
C LEU A 121 7.28 10.43 -10.77
N ASP A 122 7.38 11.17 -9.66
CA ASP A 122 6.85 12.54 -9.56
C ASP A 122 7.97 13.51 -9.16
N PRO A 123 8.42 14.39 -10.10
CA PRO A 123 9.43 15.41 -9.81
C PRO A 123 9.06 16.36 -8.66
N ARG A 124 7.76 16.47 -8.32
CA ARG A 124 7.27 17.33 -7.23
C ARG A 124 7.43 16.70 -5.84
N VAL A 125 7.63 15.38 -5.79
CA VAL A 125 7.76 14.60 -4.55
C VAL A 125 9.23 14.44 -4.17
N ASN A 126 10.16 14.63 -5.11
CA ASN A 126 11.60 14.66 -4.87
C ASN A 126 12.10 16.01 -4.31
N GLN A 127 11.26 16.72 -3.54
CA GLN A 127 11.73 17.83 -2.72
C GLN A 127 12.22 17.27 -1.37
N PRO A 128 13.43 17.65 -0.90
CA PRO A 128 14.04 17.12 0.34
C PRO A 128 13.25 17.39 1.64
N ASN A 129 12.08 18.01 1.55
CA ASN A 129 11.27 18.45 2.68
C ASN A 129 10.10 17.53 3.04
N LEU A 130 9.79 16.50 2.23
CA LEU A 130 8.64 15.63 2.52
C LEU A 130 8.97 14.53 3.55
N PHE A 131 10.19 14.00 3.54
CA PHE A 131 10.64 13.00 4.54
C PHE A 131 10.66 13.59 5.97
N ASN A 132 11.05 14.86 6.12
CA ASN A 132 11.10 15.57 7.41
C ASN A 132 9.73 16.02 7.93
N LYS A 133 8.64 15.85 7.17
CA LYS A 133 7.28 16.20 7.61
C LYS A 133 6.46 15.01 8.09
N VAL A 134 7.01 13.80 7.95
CA VAL A 134 6.31 12.53 8.22
C VAL A 134 6.94 11.75 9.39
N CYS A 135 8.11 12.18 9.88
CA CYS A 135 8.72 11.74 11.14
C CYS A 135 8.39 12.73 12.25
#